data_AF-A0A7Y3GLA3-F1
#
_entry.id   AF-A0A7Y3GLA3-F1
#
_cell.length_a   1.000
_cell.length_b   1.000
_cell.length_c   1.000
_cell.angle_alpha   90.00
_cell.angle_beta   90.00
_cell.angle_gamma   90.00
#
_symmetry.space_group_name_H-M   'P 1'
#
loop_
_entity.id
_entity.type
_entity.pdbx_description
1 polymer ?
#
loop_
_entity_poly.entity_id
_entity_poly.type
_entity_poly.pdbx_seq_one_letter_code
_entity_poly.pdbx_strand_id
1 'polypeptide(L)'
;MFKQVLSATRPARYWIDEITFKSSPVRNQLKELKDAYAGKPLLVVGNGPSLNNTPLDEFSNIPAIGMNKIDLLFDRVNWRPSMIVCINNLVIKQHWRSFVQSQIPVYLSWKGRWFVKRKFRGKVNYFLDLKSPEFSTELPNGIGMGGTVTYSALQIAYYMGANPVILFGVDHNFAFKGKPLEYSKRTGADSNHFDPNYFKEGDWWGLPDLEASEAGYSNAKAMFENDGRRIVDATIGGKLDIFEKVSVSAAKALCGIEQRSTGKMNPK
;
A
#
# COMPACT_ATOMS: atom_id res chain seq x y z
N MET A 1 19.32 26.70 6.35
CA MET A 1 20.02 26.42 5.08
C MET A 1 19.63 25.08 4.44
N PHE A 2 19.98 23.90 4.98
CA PHE A 2 19.69 22.60 4.31
C PHE A 2 18.20 22.32 4.05
N LYS A 3 17.32 22.53 5.04
CA LYS A 3 15.85 22.37 4.85
C LYS A 3 15.27 23.33 3.80
N GLN A 4 15.77 24.56 3.74
CA GLN A 4 15.34 25.56 2.75
C GLN A 4 15.77 25.14 1.33
N VAL A 5 17.00 24.66 1.17
CA VAL A 5 17.49 24.11 -0.12
C VAL A 5 16.67 22.89 -0.55
N LEU A 6 16.38 21.96 0.36
CA LEU A 6 15.53 20.80 0.07
C LEU A 6 14.11 21.18 -0.36
N SER A 7 13.55 22.22 0.26
CA SER A 7 12.23 22.76 -0.10
C SER A 7 12.28 23.45 -1.47
N ALA A 8 13.23 24.37 -1.68
CA ALA A 8 13.38 25.13 -2.92
C ALA A 8 13.67 24.25 -4.14
N THR A 9 14.41 23.15 -3.96
CA THR A 9 14.72 22.20 -5.04
C THR A 9 13.62 21.18 -5.30
N ARG A 10 12.56 21.13 -4.49
CA ARG A 10 11.50 20.13 -4.63
C ARG A 10 10.87 20.13 -6.03
N PRO A 11 10.46 21.27 -6.63
CA PRO A 11 9.87 21.26 -7.98
C PRO A 11 10.82 20.69 -9.04
N ALA A 12 12.09 21.10 -9.01
CA ALA A 12 13.11 20.59 -9.94
C ALA A 12 13.32 19.07 -9.80
N ARG A 13 13.29 18.54 -8.57
CA ARG A 13 13.42 17.08 -8.34
C ARG A 13 12.25 16.29 -8.94
N TYR A 14 11.01 16.76 -8.76
CA TYR A 14 9.85 16.13 -9.38
C TYR A 14 9.92 16.18 -10.91
N TRP A 15 10.34 17.31 -11.47
CA TRP A 15 10.54 17.45 -12.91
C TRP A 15 11.61 16.50 -13.46
N ILE A 16 12.76 16.38 -12.78
CA ILE A 16 13.81 15.41 -13.13
C ILE A 16 13.28 13.98 -13.03
N ASP A 17 12.54 13.65 -11.97
CA ASP A 17 11.97 12.32 -11.79
C ASP A 17 10.98 11.99 -12.90
N GLU A 18 10.12 12.92 -13.31
CA GLU A 18 9.18 12.74 -14.41
C GLU A 18 9.89 12.50 -15.75
N ILE A 19 10.88 13.32 -16.11
CA ILE A 19 11.65 13.14 -17.36
C ILE A 19 12.38 11.81 -17.36
N THR A 20 13.13 11.53 -16.29
CA THR A 20 13.93 10.30 -16.21
C THR A 20 13.06 9.05 -16.17
N PHE A 21 11.86 9.12 -15.61
CA PHE A 21 10.89 8.02 -15.65
C PHE A 21 10.29 7.84 -17.04
N LYS A 22 9.88 8.93 -17.71
CA LYS A 22 9.30 8.88 -19.06
C LYS A 22 10.26 8.27 -20.09
N SER A 23 11.56 8.52 -19.95
CA SER A 23 12.60 7.93 -20.79
C SER A 23 13.02 6.51 -20.37
N SER A 24 12.48 5.97 -19.27
CA SER A 24 12.83 4.65 -18.75
C SER A 24 12.00 3.55 -19.41
N PRO A 25 12.60 2.39 -19.77
CA PRO A 25 11.83 1.24 -20.27
C PRO A 25 10.84 0.70 -19.22
N VAL A 26 11.07 0.98 -17.94
CA VAL A 26 10.18 0.59 -16.83
C VAL A 26 8.76 1.12 -17.02
N ARG A 27 8.60 2.29 -17.66
CA ARG A 27 7.27 2.86 -17.93
C ARG A 27 6.39 1.90 -18.74
N ASN A 28 6.96 1.20 -19.72
CA ASN A 28 6.19 0.30 -20.58
C ASN A 28 5.80 -1.00 -19.86
N GLN A 29 6.62 -1.47 -18.92
CA GLN A 29 6.32 -2.65 -18.10
C GLN A 29 5.05 -2.46 -17.26
N LEU A 30 4.75 -1.22 -16.84
CA LEU A 30 3.53 -0.94 -16.09
C LEU A 30 2.26 -1.20 -16.89
N LYS A 31 2.30 -1.18 -18.23
CA LYS A 31 1.14 -1.48 -19.08
C LYS A 31 0.65 -2.92 -18.92
N GLU A 32 1.54 -3.84 -18.53
CA GLU A 32 1.21 -5.25 -18.28
C GLU A 32 0.27 -5.42 -17.09
N LEU A 33 0.18 -4.41 -16.20
CA LEU A 33 -0.74 -4.43 -15.08
C LEU A 33 -2.16 -4.06 -15.47
N LYS A 34 -2.38 -3.43 -16.63
CA LYS A 34 -3.70 -2.95 -17.02
C LYS A 34 -4.67 -4.11 -17.10
N ASP A 35 -5.78 -4.00 -16.37
CA ASP A 35 -6.88 -4.99 -16.38
C ASP A 35 -6.46 -6.43 -16.00
N ALA A 36 -5.29 -6.62 -15.37
CA ALA A 36 -4.77 -7.93 -14.97
C ALA A 36 -5.71 -8.71 -14.02
N TYR A 37 -6.57 -7.99 -13.29
CA TYR A 37 -7.61 -8.53 -12.41
C TYR A 37 -8.98 -7.92 -12.72
N ALA A 38 -9.26 -7.62 -13.99
CA ALA A 38 -10.54 -7.07 -14.44
C ALA A 38 -11.76 -7.83 -13.88
N GLY A 39 -12.61 -7.10 -13.15
CA GLY A 39 -13.85 -7.62 -12.57
C GLY A 39 -13.66 -8.66 -11.44
N LYS A 40 -12.42 -8.87 -10.97
CA LYS A 40 -12.12 -9.82 -9.90
C LYS A 40 -11.84 -9.09 -8.57
N PRO A 41 -12.15 -9.73 -7.43
CA PRO A 41 -11.79 -9.20 -6.12
C PRO A 41 -10.27 -9.09 -5.97
N LEU A 42 -9.79 -8.01 -5.37
CA LEU A 42 -8.39 -7.81 -5.02
C LEU A 42 -8.26 -7.24 -3.61
N LEU A 43 -7.31 -7.74 -2.83
CA LEU A 43 -7.03 -7.23 -1.51
C LEU A 43 -6.00 -6.10 -1.54
N VAL A 44 -6.24 -5.03 -0.78
CA VAL A 44 -5.21 -4.05 -0.43
C VAL A 44 -4.92 -4.18 1.05
N VAL A 45 -3.72 -4.67 1.36
CA VAL A 45 -3.34 -5.05 2.73
C VAL A 45 -2.35 -4.03 3.28
N GLY A 46 -2.81 -3.30 4.29
CA GLY A 46 -2.07 -2.29 5.04
C GLY A 46 -1.01 -2.86 5.96
N ASN A 47 -0.72 -2.12 7.02
CA ASN A 47 0.30 -2.51 7.99
C ASN A 47 -0.16 -2.22 9.42
N GLY A 48 -1.44 -1.93 9.65
CA GLY A 48 -1.96 -1.58 10.96
C GLY A 48 -2.06 -2.78 11.91
N PRO A 49 -2.16 -2.55 13.23
CA PRO A 49 -2.14 -3.59 14.25
C PRO A 49 -3.19 -4.70 14.08
N SER A 50 -4.36 -4.39 13.49
CA SER A 50 -5.44 -5.33 13.23
C SER A 50 -5.03 -6.54 12.37
N LEU A 51 -3.93 -6.46 11.61
CA LEU A 51 -3.42 -7.61 10.85
C LEU A 51 -3.05 -8.80 11.73
N ASN A 52 -2.66 -8.57 12.99
CA ASN A 52 -2.39 -9.67 13.93
C ASN A 52 -3.64 -10.52 14.24
N ASN A 53 -4.84 -9.99 13.97
CA ASN A 53 -6.11 -10.68 14.18
C ASN A 53 -6.84 -10.97 12.85
N THR A 54 -6.25 -10.63 11.71
CA THR A 54 -6.87 -10.80 10.40
C THR A 54 -6.50 -12.18 9.83
N PRO A 55 -7.46 -13.05 9.48
CA PRO A 55 -7.18 -14.41 9.01
C PRO A 55 -6.79 -14.43 7.52
N LEU A 56 -5.64 -13.83 7.19
CA LEU A 56 -5.18 -13.67 5.80
C LEU A 56 -4.95 -15.00 5.08
N ASP A 57 -4.61 -16.08 5.79
CA ASP A 57 -4.41 -17.41 5.19
C ASP A 57 -5.66 -17.92 4.47
N GLU A 58 -6.85 -17.52 4.91
CA GLU A 58 -8.11 -17.87 4.26
C GLU A 58 -8.29 -17.17 2.90
N PHE A 59 -7.52 -16.11 2.63
CA PHE A 59 -7.55 -15.35 1.39
C PHE A 59 -6.33 -15.64 0.48
N SER A 60 -5.58 -16.72 0.71
CA SER A 60 -4.33 -17.01 -0.02
C SER A 60 -4.50 -17.16 -1.54
N ASN A 61 -5.70 -17.43 -2.03
CA ASN A 61 -6.01 -17.54 -3.46
C ASN A 61 -6.51 -16.23 -4.09
N ILE A 62 -6.64 -15.16 -3.30
CA ILE A 62 -7.13 -13.86 -3.77
C ILE A 62 -5.94 -12.97 -4.09
N PRO A 63 -5.89 -12.35 -5.28
CA PRO A 63 -4.79 -11.45 -5.61
C PRO A 63 -4.74 -10.28 -4.63
N ALA A 64 -3.53 -9.81 -4.33
CA ALA A 64 -3.37 -8.79 -3.31
C ALA A 64 -2.17 -7.87 -3.53
N ILE A 65 -2.33 -6.63 -3.10
CA ILE A 65 -1.28 -5.64 -2.95
C ILE A 65 -0.96 -5.53 -1.46
N GLY A 66 0.21 -6.04 -1.07
CA GLY A 66 0.80 -5.75 0.23
C GLY A 66 1.57 -4.43 0.18
N MET A 67 1.73 -3.75 1.31
CA MET A 67 2.37 -2.42 1.33
C MET A 67 3.59 -2.37 2.23
N ASN A 68 4.60 -1.57 1.85
CA ASN A 68 5.76 -1.28 2.70
C ASN A 68 6.43 -2.56 3.24
N LYS A 69 6.62 -2.68 4.57
CA LYS A 69 7.31 -3.81 5.22
C LYS A 69 6.34 -4.97 5.53
N ILE A 70 5.37 -5.23 4.65
CA ILE A 70 4.40 -6.33 4.80
C ILE A 70 5.09 -7.70 4.94
N ASP A 71 6.33 -7.83 4.43
CA ASP A 71 7.15 -9.03 4.55
C ASP A 71 7.46 -9.43 6.00
N LEU A 72 7.40 -8.50 6.96
CA LEU A 72 7.54 -8.82 8.39
C LEU A 72 6.39 -9.71 8.91
N LEU A 73 5.30 -9.87 8.15
CA LEU A 73 4.20 -10.77 8.51
C LEU A 73 4.46 -12.22 8.07
N PHE A 74 5.36 -12.45 7.12
CA PHE A 74 5.45 -13.71 6.37
C PHE A 74 5.91 -14.93 7.18
N ASP A 75 6.56 -14.72 8.31
CA ASP A 75 6.95 -15.80 9.23
C ASP A 75 5.79 -16.25 10.14
N ARG A 76 4.69 -15.48 10.20
CA ARG A 76 3.50 -15.77 11.03
C ARG A 76 2.34 -16.37 10.25
N VAL A 77 2.32 -16.23 8.92
CA VAL A 77 1.20 -16.60 8.05
C VAL A 77 1.72 -17.20 6.73
N ASN A 78 0.93 -18.05 6.09
CA ASN A 78 1.25 -18.61 4.78
C ASN A 78 0.87 -17.67 3.62
N TRP A 79 -0.08 -16.76 3.85
CA TRP A 79 -0.53 -15.77 2.87
C TRP A 79 0.64 -14.97 2.29
N ARG A 80 0.60 -14.73 0.96
CA ARG A 80 1.55 -13.88 0.25
C ARG A 80 0.79 -12.95 -0.71
N PRO A 81 1.14 -11.67 -0.80
CA PRO A 81 0.55 -10.80 -1.80
C PRO A 81 1.09 -11.11 -3.20
N SER A 82 0.32 -10.73 -4.22
CA SER A 82 0.74 -10.78 -5.62
C SER A 82 1.82 -9.74 -5.95
N MET A 83 1.82 -8.62 -5.21
CA MET A 83 2.86 -7.60 -5.30
C MET A 83 3.00 -6.79 -4.01
N ILE A 84 4.17 -6.15 -3.85
CA ILE A 84 4.44 -5.22 -2.75
C ILE A 84 4.61 -3.80 -3.29
N VAL A 85 3.89 -2.83 -2.75
CA VAL A 85 3.99 -1.41 -3.14
C VAL A 85 4.62 -0.59 -2.01
N CYS A 86 5.62 0.24 -2.33
CA CYS A 86 6.21 1.15 -1.36
C CYS A 86 6.57 2.51 -1.97
N ILE A 87 5.90 3.57 -1.51
CA ILE A 87 6.16 4.96 -1.89
C ILE A 87 6.95 5.74 -0.83
N ASN A 88 6.93 5.29 0.43
CA ASN A 88 7.53 6.00 1.55
C ASN A 88 9.07 5.93 1.50
N ASN A 89 9.70 7.07 1.23
CA ASN A 89 11.16 7.19 1.11
C ASN A 89 11.93 6.67 2.32
N LEU A 90 11.43 6.86 3.55
CA LEU A 90 12.10 6.33 4.75
C LEU A 90 12.06 4.81 4.78
N VAL A 91 10.89 4.23 4.49
CA VAL A 91 10.74 2.77 4.42
C VAL A 91 11.65 2.21 3.33
N ILE A 92 11.68 2.79 2.14
CA ILE A 92 12.59 2.36 1.06
C ILE A 92 14.04 2.45 1.53
N LYS A 93 14.45 3.57 2.13
CA LYS A 93 15.82 3.75 2.62
C LYS A 93 16.23 2.72 3.67
N GLN A 94 15.33 2.37 4.58
CA GLN A 94 15.60 1.42 5.66
C GLN A 94 15.48 -0.05 5.21
N HIS A 95 14.60 -0.35 4.25
CA HIS A 95 14.15 -1.71 3.93
C HIS A 95 14.49 -2.20 2.52
N TRP A 96 15.20 -1.40 1.70
CA TRP A 96 15.47 -1.77 0.30
C TRP A 96 16.17 -3.12 0.13
N ARG A 97 16.94 -3.60 1.13
CA ARG A 97 17.63 -4.89 1.06
C ARG A 97 16.63 -6.05 0.97
N SER A 98 15.58 -6.01 1.78
CA SER A 98 14.49 -6.99 1.71
C SER A 98 13.75 -6.88 0.39
N PHE A 99 13.47 -5.65 -0.07
CA PHE A 99 12.80 -5.44 -1.36
C PHE A 99 13.55 -6.06 -2.56
N VAL A 100 14.87 -5.92 -2.63
CA VAL A 100 15.66 -6.49 -3.73
C VAL A 100 15.94 -8.00 -3.61
N GLN A 101 15.56 -8.62 -2.48
CA GLN A 101 15.67 -10.07 -2.22
C GLN A 101 14.33 -10.79 -2.31
N SER A 102 13.23 -10.03 -2.32
CA SER A 102 11.86 -10.55 -2.41
C SER A 102 11.67 -11.41 -3.65
N GLN A 103 10.98 -12.54 -3.48
CA GLN A 103 10.47 -13.36 -4.59
C GLN A 103 9.12 -12.83 -5.12
N ILE A 104 8.49 -11.93 -4.38
CA ILE A 104 7.27 -11.23 -4.78
C ILE A 104 7.66 -9.96 -5.54
N PRO A 105 7.04 -9.64 -6.69
CA PRO A 105 7.26 -8.39 -7.41
C PRO A 105 7.09 -7.17 -6.50
N VAL A 106 8.14 -6.33 -6.41
CA VAL A 106 8.12 -5.11 -5.60
C VAL A 106 8.08 -3.88 -6.51
N TYR A 107 7.16 -2.97 -6.25
CA TYR A 107 6.96 -1.71 -6.97
C TYR A 107 7.29 -0.55 -6.03
N LEU A 108 8.36 0.18 -6.38
CA LEU A 108 8.82 1.33 -5.61
C LEU A 108 8.46 2.63 -6.34
N SER A 109 8.29 3.72 -5.58
CA SER A 109 8.27 5.04 -6.21
C SER A 109 9.57 5.29 -6.97
N TRP A 110 9.49 5.97 -8.12
CA TRP A 110 10.66 6.21 -8.98
C TRP A 110 11.77 6.95 -8.25
N LYS A 111 11.41 7.94 -7.43
CA LYS A 111 12.35 8.63 -6.52
C LYS A 111 13.03 7.68 -5.53
N GLY A 112 12.40 6.57 -5.18
CA GLY A 112 12.95 5.51 -4.34
C GLY A 112 14.24 4.89 -4.89
N ARG A 113 14.48 4.96 -6.21
CA ARG A 113 15.71 4.47 -6.86
C ARG A 113 16.99 5.07 -6.28
N TRP A 114 16.92 6.29 -5.73
CA TRP A 114 18.06 6.96 -5.11
C TRP A 114 18.53 6.28 -3.81
N PHE A 115 17.65 5.52 -3.15
CA PHE A 115 17.98 4.79 -1.93
C PHE A 115 18.42 3.34 -2.20
N VAL A 116 18.13 2.81 -3.39
CA VAL A 116 18.56 1.49 -3.82
C VAL A 116 19.92 1.60 -4.52
N LYS A 117 20.91 0.79 -4.10
CA LYS A 117 22.22 0.77 -4.76
C LYS A 117 22.06 0.42 -6.24
N ARG A 118 22.78 1.13 -7.11
CA ARG A 118 22.62 1.06 -8.59
C ARG A 118 22.57 -0.37 -9.15
N LYS A 119 23.46 -1.26 -8.70
CA LYS A 119 23.51 -2.67 -9.15
C LYS A 119 22.29 -3.53 -8.79
N PHE A 120 21.44 -3.09 -7.87
CA PHE A 120 20.23 -3.80 -7.46
C PHE A 120 18.94 -3.15 -7.96
N ARG A 121 19.00 -2.02 -8.68
CA ARG A 121 17.81 -1.32 -9.15
C ARG A 121 16.99 -2.15 -10.14
N GLY A 122 17.63 -3.03 -10.92
CA GLY A 122 16.92 -3.95 -11.82
C GLY A 122 16.24 -5.14 -11.14
N LYS A 123 16.33 -5.28 -9.82
CA LYS A 123 15.66 -6.34 -9.04
C LYS A 123 14.27 -5.96 -8.55
N VAL A 124 13.85 -4.73 -8.78
CA VAL A 124 12.54 -4.19 -8.37
C VAL A 124 11.96 -3.38 -9.51
N ASN A 125 10.64 -3.22 -9.51
CA ASN A 125 9.89 -2.40 -10.44
C ASN A 125 9.71 -0.99 -9.90
N TYR A 126 9.32 -0.06 -10.78
CA TYR A 126 9.09 1.32 -10.38
C TYR A 126 7.83 1.92 -11.02
N PHE A 127 7.22 2.86 -10.33
CA PHE A 127 6.16 3.73 -10.85
C PHE A 127 6.45 5.19 -10.50
N LEU A 128 5.87 6.12 -11.25
CA LEU A 128 6.02 7.54 -10.99
C LEU A 128 5.00 8.01 -9.95
N ASP A 129 5.47 8.69 -8.91
CA ASP A 129 4.61 9.46 -8.02
C ASP A 129 4.56 10.93 -8.46
N LEU A 130 3.35 11.44 -8.64
CA LEU A 130 3.08 12.82 -9.03
C LEU A 130 2.96 13.70 -7.78
N LYS A 131 3.31 14.98 -7.93
CA LYS A 131 3.09 15.96 -6.85
C LYS A 131 1.59 16.22 -6.61
N SER A 132 0.76 15.98 -7.60
CA SER A 132 -0.71 16.15 -7.55
C SER A 132 -1.35 15.11 -6.63
N PRO A 133 -2.42 15.45 -5.89
CA PRO A 133 -3.26 14.47 -5.19
C PRO A 133 -4.31 13.81 -6.07
N GLU A 134 -4.45 14.25 -7.33
CA GLU A 134 -5.45 13.72 -8.27
C GLU A 134 -5.31 12.22 -8.47
N PHE A 135 -6.46 11.55 -8.61
CA PHE A 135 -6.51 10.12 -8.84
C PHE A 135 -6.13 9.85 -10.30
N SER A 136 -5.11 9.02 -10.51
CA SER A 136 -4.70 8.62 -11.85
C SER A 136 -5.36 7.29 -12.23
N THR A 137 -5.94 7.26 -13.42
CA THR A 137 -6.48 6.06 -14.07
C THR A 137 -5.48 5.43 -15.06
N GLU A 138 -4.31 6.05 -15.25
CA GLU A 138 -3.29 5.60 -16.21
C GLU A 138 -1.93 5.51 -15.53
N LEU A 139 -1.65 4.34 -14.93
CA LEU A 139 -0.44 4.09 -14.13
C LEU A 139 0.89 4.43 -14.84
N PRO A 140 1.08 4.20 -16.17
CA PRO A 140 2.28 4.63 -16.88
C PRO A 140 2.51 6.15 -16.94
N ASN A 141 1.50 6.96 -16.61
CA ASN A 141 1.62 8.41 -16.50
C ASN A 141 1.91 8.87 -15.07
N GLY A 142 1.90 7.95 -14.11
CA GLY A 142 2.13 8.18 -12.68
C GLY A 142 0.84 8.20 -11.88
N ILE A 143 0.98 8.25 -10.55
CA ILE A 143 -0.12 8.24 -9.59
C ILE A 143 -0.06 9.44 -8.66
N GLY A 144 -1.20 9.91 -8.20
CA GLY A 144 -1.28 11.00 -7.24
C GLY A 144 -0.86 10.59 -5.83
N MET A 145 -0.35 11.55 -5.07
CA MET A 145 0.02 11.40 -3.67
C MET A 145 -1.08 11.94 -2.74
N GLY A 146 -1.55 11.13 -1.79
CA GLY A 146 -2.62 11.52 -0.87
C GLY A 146 -2.32 11.10 0.57
N GLY A 147 -1.17 11.49 1.12
CA GLY A 147 -0.81 11.24 2.54
C GLY A 147 -0.53 9.78 2.94
N THR A 148 -0.93 8.80 2.13
CA THR A 148 -0.90 7.37 2.47
C THR A 148 -0.48 6.48 1.30
N VAL A 149 0.17 5.35 1.60
CA VAL A 149 0.51 4.33 0.61
C VAL A 149 -0.73 3.60 0.11
N THR A 150 -1.77 3.48 0.95
CA THR A 150 -3.04 2.84 0.58
C THR A 150 -3.69 3.56 -0.60
N TYR A 151 -3.62 4.89 -0.67
CA TYR A 151 -4.17 5.65 -1.80
C TYR A 151 -3.43 5.35 -3.11
N SER A 152 -2.12 5.15 -3.04
CA SER A 152 -1.33 4.69 -4.19
C SER A 152 -1.70 3.27 -4.61
N ALA A 153 -1.89 2.36 -3.64
CA ALA A 153 -2.32 0.99 -3.90
C ALA A 153 -3.72 0.92 -4.53
N LEU A 154 -4.65 1.80 -4.12
CA LEU A 154 -5.99 1.91 -4.70
C LEU A 154 -5.96 2.35 -6.17
N GLN A 155 -5.10 3.31 -6.55
CA GLN A 155 -4.91 3.70 -7.96
C GLN A 155 -4.32 2.55 -8.79
N ILE A 156 -3.38 1.79 -8.23
CA ILE A 156 -2.83 0.59 -8.89
C ILE A 156 -3.91 -0.49 -9.04
N ALA A 157 -4.68 -0.77 -8.00
CA ALA A 157 -5.79 -1.73 -8.04
C ALA A 157 -6.86 -1.34 -9.07
N TYR A 158 -7.17 -0.04 -9.18
CA TYR A 158 -8.07 0.49 -10.20
C TYR A 158 -7.53 0.24 -11.60
N TYR A 159 -6.25 0.55 -11.85
CA TYR A 159 -5.60 0.30 -13.13
C TYR A 159 -5.59 -1.19 -13.50
N MET A 160 -5.50 -2.06 -12.50
CA MET A 160 -5.58 -3.52 -12.68
C MET A 160 -7.01 -4.04 -12.92
N GLY A 161 -8.02 -3.17 -12.98
CA GLY A 161 -9.39 -3.58 -13.29
C GLY A 161 -10.14 -4.19 -12.10
N ALA A 162 -9.58 -4.18 -10.89
CA ALA A 162 -10.12 -4.91 -9.76
C ALA A 162 -11.50 -4.39 -9.31
N ASN A 163 -12.40 -5.33 -9.02
CA ASN A 163 -13.72 -5.04 -8.46
C ASN A 163 -14.29 -6.30 -7.76
N PRO A 164 -14.62 -6.25 -6.46
CA PRO A 164 -14.36 -5.16 -5.52
C PRO A 164 -12.88 -5.10 -5.09
N VAL A 165 -12.46 -3.95 -4.56
CA VAL A 165 -11.21 -3.86 -3.77
C VAL A 165 -11.55 -3.94 -2.29
N ILE A 166 -10.85 -4.81 -1.55
CA ILE A 166 -11.13 -5.11 -0.14
C ILE A 166 -9.93 -4.71 0.72
N LEU A 167 -10.15 -3.85 1.71
CA LEU A 167 -9.10 -3.38 2.59
C LEU A 167 -8.96 -4.27 3.83
N PHE A 168 -7.71 -4.55 4.21
CA PHE A 168 -7.35 -5.13 5.51
C PHE A 168 -6.18 -4.36 6.10
N GLY A 169 -6.10 -4.25 7.43
CA GLY A 169 -4.96 -3.61 8.10
C GLY A 169 -4.83 -2.10 7.85
N VAL A 170 -5.94 -1.42 7.51
CA VAL A 170 -6.01 0.03 7.32
C VAL A 170 -6.65 0.66 8.56
N ASP A 171 -6.03 0.46 9.72
CA ASP A 171 -6.62 0.75 11.03
C ASP A 171 -6.95 2.24 11.25
N HIS A 172 -6.21 3.15 10.60
CA HIS A 172 -6.38 4.61 10.72
C HIS A 172 -6.43 5.10 12.19
N ASN A 173 -5.66 4.46 13.06
CA ASN A 173 -5.67 4.69 14.51
C ASN A 173 -4.25 4.91 15.05
N PHE A 174 -3.58 5.95 14.54
CA PHE A 174 -2.19 6.22 14.88
C PHE A 174 -2.07 6.97 16.22
N ALA A 175 -1.24 6.47 17.13
CA ALA A 175 -0.75 7.16 18.31
C ALA A 175 0.53 7.95 17.97
N PHE A 176 0.40 9.27 17.82
CA PHE A 176 1.52 10.16 17.52
C PHE A 176 1.33 11.58 18.09
N LYS A 177 2.42 12.35 18.16
CA LYS A 177 2.44 13.78 18.52
C LYS A 177 3.35 14.52 17.56
N GLY A 178 2.93 15.69 17.07
CA GLY A 178 3.68 16.52 16.12
C GLY A 178 2.86 16.91 14.90
N LYS A 179 3.47 17.60 13.95
CA LYS A 179 2.75 18.02 12.73
C LYS A 179 2.81 16.93 11.65
N PRO A 180 1.77 16.83 10.79
CA PRO A 180 1.79 15.93 9.65
C PRO A 180 3.08 16.03 8.82
N LEU A 181 3.57 14.89 8.33
CA LEU A 181 4.77 14.76 7.49
C LEU A 181 6.10 15.16 8.16
N GLU A 182 6.11 15.51 9.44
CA GLU A 182 7.35 15.66 10.20
C GLU A 182 7.99 14.29 10.43
N TYR A 183 9.32 14.30 10.54
CA TYR A 183 10.08 13.11 10.90
C TYR A 183 10.39 13.14 12.39
N SER A 184 10.10 12.03 13.07
CA SER A 184 10.54 11.81 14.45
C SER A 184 11.27 10.48 14.59
N LYS A 185 12.10 10.40 15.63
CA LYS A 185 12.82 9.17 15.96
C LYS A 185 11.95 8.34 16.89
N ARG A 186 11.85 7.04 16.62
CA ARG A 186 11.06 6.11 17.43
C ARG A 186 11.71 5.87 18.79
N THR A 187 10.87 5.79 19.82
CA THR A 187 11.21 5.41 21.18
C THR A 187 10.35 4.21 21.57
N GLY A 188 10.98 3.13 22.04
CA GLY A 188 10.30 1.87 22.33
C GLY A 188 9.71 1.17 21.11
N ALA A 189 8.84 0.19 21.35
CA ALA A 189 8.19 -0.60 20.31
C ALA A 189 7.24 0.24 19.43
N ASP A 190 7.07 -0.15 18.17
CA ASP A 190 6.04 0.41 17.30
C ASP A 190 4.67 -0.15 17.67
N SER A 191 3.73 0.73 18.05
CA SER A 191 2.35 0.38 18.37
C SER A 191 1.37 0.71 17.24
N ASN A 192 1.85 1.33 16.17
CA ASN A 192 1.06 1.83 15.05
C ASN A 192 1.03 0.87 13.87
N HIS A 193 1.86 -0.16 13.92
CA HIS A 193 1.94 -1.21 12.92
C HIS A 193 1.82 -2.59 13.56
N PHE A 194 1.52 -3.61 12.75
CA PHE A 194 1.35 -4.99 13.23
C PHE A 194 2.62 -5.61 13.81
N ASP A 195 3.79 -5.08 13.45
CA ASP A 195 5.08 -5.56 13.94
C ASP A 195 5.73 -4.52 14.87
N PRO A 196 6.10 -4.88 16.11
CA PRO A 196 6.75 -3.95 17.03
C PRO A 196 8.12 -3.46 16.52
N ASN A 197 8.73 -4.18 15.57
CA ASN A 197 9.98 -3.81 14.90
C ASN A 197 9.76 -3.13 13.54
N TYR A 198 8.52 -2.76 13.19
CA TYR A 198 8.23 -2.10 11.92
C TYR A 198 9.05 -0.81 11.76
N PHE A 199 9.03 0.07 12.75
CA PHE A 199 10.07 1.08 12.97
C PHE A 199 10.72 0.81 14.33
N LYS A 200 11.93 0.24 14.32
CA LYS A 200 12.64 -0.13 15.55
C LYS A 200 12.98 1.10 16.37
N GLU A 201 13.29 0.90 17.65
CA GLU A 201 13.82 1.98 18.46
C GLU A 201 15.03 2.62 17.78
N GLY A 202 14.99 3.95 17.68
CA GLY A 202 16.00 4.74 17.00
C GLY A 202 15.82 4.89 15.49
N ASP A 203 14.90 4.14 14.85
CA ASP A 203 14.51 4.39 13.47
C ASP A 203 13.77 5.73 13.34
N TRP A 204 13.83 6.30 12.14
CA TRP A 204 13.02 7.45 11.79
C TRP A 204 11.69 6.97 11.20
N TRP A 205 10.60 7.62 11.59
CA TRP A 205 9.31 7.48 10.95
C TRP A 205 8.76 8.85 10.52
N GLY A 206 7.88 8.86 9.52
CA GLY A 206 7.14 10.05 9.11
C GLY A 206 5.78 10.06 9.80
N LEU A 207 5.42 11.18 10.42
CA LEU A 207 4.12 11.33 11.07
C LEU A 207 3.01 11.31 10.01
N PRO A 208 1.92 10.56 10.26
CA PRO A 208 0.84 10.41 9.29
C PRO A 208 0.13 11.75 9.06
N ASP A 209 -0.33 11.94 7.84
CA ASP A 209 -1.18 13.06 7.44
C ASP A 209 -2.60 12.53 7.20
N LEU A 210 -3.39 12.48 8.27
CA LEU A 210 -4.70 11.83 8.25
C LEU A 210 -5.70 12.58 7.37
N GLU A 211 -5.67 13.92 7.40
CA GLU A 211 -6.53 14.77 6.56
C GLU A 211 -6.23 14.56 5.07
N ALA A 212 -4.95 14.59 4.67
CA ALA A 212 -4.58 14.29 3.29
C ALA A 212 -4.90 12.84 2.90
N SER A 213 -4.82 11.90 3.85
CA SER A 213 -5.19 10.49 3.63
C SER A 213 -6.69 10.35 3.37
N GLU A 214 -7.54 10.96 4.19
CA GLU A 214 -8.99 10.93 4.05
C GLU A 214 -9.47 11.63 2.76
N ALA A 215 -8.85 12.76 2.39
CA ALA A 215 -9.10 13.41 1.11
C ALA A 215 -8.75 12.48 -0.07
N GLY A 216 -7.61 11.79 -0.01
CA GLY A 216 -7.22 10.77 -0.99
C GLY A 216 -8.22 9.62 -1.05
N TYR A 217 -8.61 9.06 0.10
CA TYR A 217 -9.59 7.97 0.17
C TYR A 217 -10.94 8.37 -0.41
N SER A 218 -11.40 9.60 -0.14
CA SER A 218 -12.65 10.14 -0.67
C SER A 218 -12.60 10.26 -2.20
N ASN A 219 -11.47 10.73 -2.74
CA ASN A 219 -11.25 10.80 -4.19
C ASN A 219 -11.23 9.40 -4.82
N ALA A 220 -10.52 8.43 -4.20
CA ALA A 220 -10.50 7.05 -4.67
C ALA A 220 -11.91 6.44 -4.67
N LYS A 221 -12.68 6.63 -3.59
CA LYS A 221 -14.06 6.17 -3.49
C LYS A 221 -14.91 6.71 -4.65
N ALA A 222 -14.87 8.02 -4.89
CA ALA A 222 -15.62 8.65 -5.98
C ALA A 222 -15.22 8.09 -7.36
N MET A 223 -13.94 7.89 -7.61
CA MET A 223 -13.46 7.34 -8.88
C MET A 223 -13.88 5.89 -9.12
N PHE A 224 -13.85 5.05 -8.08
CA PHE A 224 -14.35 3.69 -8.18
C PHE A 224 -15.86 3.66 -8.39
N GLU A 225 -16.63 4.43 -7.61
CA GLU A 225 -18.09 4.47 -7.68
C GLU A 225 -18.60 5.00 -9.03
N ASN A 226 -17.96 6.04 -9.58
CA ASN A 226 -18.28 6.59 -10.90
C ASN A 226 -18.06 5.59 -12.04
N ASP A 227 -17.21 4.58 -11.84
CA ASP A 227 -16.96 3.49 -12.79
C ASP A 227 -17.69 2.19 -12.42
N GLY A 228 -18.67 2.25 -11.51
CA GLY A 228 -19.45 1.09 -11.07
C GLY A 228 -18.64 0.05 -10.26
N ARG A 229 -17.48 0.43 -9.75
CA ARG A 229 -16.61 -0.41 -8.91
C ARG A 229 -16.75 -0.03 -7.44
N ARG A 230 -16.32 -0.93 -6.55
CA ARG A 230 -16.46 -0.73 -5.11
C ARG A 230 -15.14 -0.93 -4.37
N ILE A 231 -14.95 -0.11 -3.33
CA ILE A 231 -13.95 -0.31 -2.28
C ILE A 231 -14.71 -0.59 -0.99
N VAL A 232 -14.39 -1.68 -0.31
CA VAL A 232 -14.94 -2.04 1.01
C VAL A 232 -13.81 -2.20 2.02
N ASP A 233 -14.09 -1.91 3.28
CA ASP A 233 -13.12 -2.03 4.36
C ASP A 233 -13.49 -3.16 5.33
N ALA A 234 -12.67 -4.21 5.31
CA ALA A 234 -12.80 -5.37 6.18
C ALA A 234 -11.79 -5.34 7.35
N THR A 235 -11.15 -4.20 7.60
CA THR A 235 -10.20 -3.99 8.70
C THR A 235 -10.90 -4.16 10.04
N ILE A 236 -10.46 -5.15 10.83
CA ILE A 236 -11.01 -5.46 12.15
C ILE A 236 -10.73 -4.30 13.11
N GLY A 237 -11.80 -3.62 13.58
CA GLY A 237 -11.69 -2.52 14.54
C GLY A 237 -11.02 -1.25 13.98
N GLY A 238 -10.85 -1.15 12.66
CA GLY A 238 -10.28 0.04 12.03
C GLY A 238 -11.21 1.25 12.12
N LYS A 239 -10.64 2.44 12.29
CA LYS A 239 -11.33 3.72 12.49
C LYS A 239 -11.50 4.55 11.22
N LEU A 240 -11.16 4.01 10.06
CA LEU A 240 -11.37 4.69 8.78
C LEU A 240 -12.84 4.63 8.38
N ASP A 241 -13.54 5.76 8.33
CA ASP A 241 -15.00 5.80 8.09
C ASP A 241 -15.40 6.24 6.67
N ILE A 242 -14.44 6.27 5.74
CA ILE A 242 -14.69 6.68 4.34
C ILE A 242 -15.32 5.57 3.49
N PHE A 243 -14.87 4.32 3.68
CA PHE A 243 -15.32 3.18 2.90
C PHE A 243 -16.38 2.37 3.65
N GLU A 244 -17.25 1.68 2.92
CA GLU A 244 -18.25 0.78 3.52
C GLU A 244 -17.56 -0.32 4.33
N LYS A 245 -17.90 -0.43 5.61
CA LYS A 245 -17.39 -1.47 6.50
C LYS A 245 -18.08 -2.81 6.22
N VAL A 246 -17.29 -3.86 6.10
CA VAL A 246 -17.79 -5.24 5.96
C VAL A 246 -17.12 -6.16 6.97
N SER A 247 -17.81 -7.22 7.39
CA SER A 247 -17.19 -8.25 8.22
C SER A 247 -16.20 -9.09 7.40
N VAL A 248 -15.28 -9.79 8.08
CA VAL A 248 -14.40 -10.76 7.42
C VAL A 248 -15.19 -11.83 6.66
N SER A 249 -16.33 -12.27 7.21
CA SER A 249 -17.22 -13.24 6.54
C SER A 249 -17.86 -12.68 5.28
N ALA A 250 -18.26 -11.40 5.29
CA ALA A 250 -18.76 -10.73 4.09
C ALA A 250 -17.65 -10.54 3.05
N ALA A 251 -16.43 -10.20 3.47
CA ALA A 251 -15.27 -10.14 2.58
C ALA A 251 -14.96 -11.50 1.93
N LYS A 252 -15.08 -12.61 2.66
CA LYS A 252 -14.96 -13.97 2.09
C LYS A 252 -16.01 -14.23 1.01
N ALA A 253 -17.27 -13.85 1.25
CA ALA A 253 -18.35 -13.99 0.27
C ALA A 253 -18.08 -13.17 -1.00
N LEU A 254 -17.60 -11.92 -0.86
CA LEU A 254 -17.18 -11.09 -1.99
C LEU A 254 -16.03 -11.70 -2.79
N CYS A 255 -15.19 -12.50 -2.13
CA CYS A 255 -14.09 -13.24 -2.75
C CYS A 255 -14.50 -14.61 -3.32
N GLY A 256 -15.76 -15.02 -3.21
CA GLY A 256 -16.21 -16.36 -3.60
C GLY A 256 -15.60 -17.49 -2.75
N ILE A 257 -15.12 -17.18 -1.54
CA ILE A 257 -14.57 -18.17 -0.60
C ILE A 257 -15.75 -18.80 0.13
N GLU A 258 -16.07 -20.04 -0.22
CA GLU A 258 -17.13 -20.80 0.46
C GLU A 258 -16.83 -20.94 1.95
N GLN A 259 -17.85 -20.70 2.79
CA GLN A 259 -17.75 -21.14 4.18
C GLN A 259 -17.80 -22.66 4.17
N ARG A 260 -16.67 -23.32 4.45
CA ARG A 260 -16.72 -24.75 4.81
C ARG A 260 -17.69 -24.85 5.98
N SER A 261 -18.86 -25.45 5.74
CA SER A 261 -19.75 -25.80 6.83
C SER A 261 -18.94 -26.67 7.78
N THR A 262 -18.75 -26.21 9.01
CA THR A 262 -18.23 -27.06 10.08
C THR A 262 -19.29 -28.12 10.32
N GLY A 263 -19.24 -29.20 9.54
CA GLY A 263 -20.07 -30.37 9.73
C GLY A 263 -19.84 -30.86 11.15
N LYS A 264 -20.83 -30.64 12.02
CA LYS A 264 -20.93 -31.35 13.28
C LYS A 264 -20.91 -32.84 12.92
N MET A 265 -19.78 -33.50 13.16
CA MET A 265 -19.78 -34.95 13.28
C MET A 265 -20.64 -35.26 14.50
N ASN A 266 -21.88 -35.71 14.26
CA ASN A 266 -22.68 -36.35 15.29
C ASN A 266 -21.92 -37.61 15.71
N PRO A 267 -21.56 -37.76 17.00
CA PRO A 267 -21.10 -39.04 17.50
C PRO A 267 -22.27 -40.02 17.40
N LYS A 268 -22.06 -41.12 16.68
CA LYS A 268 -22.84 -42.35 16.86
C LYS A 268 -22.43 -43.02 18.16
#